data_AF-A0A7C1HIN4-F1
#
_entry.id   AF-A0A7C1HIN4-F1
#
_cell.length_a   1.000
_cell.length_b   1.000
_cell.length_c   1.000
_cell.angle_alpha   90.00
_cell.angle_beta   90.00
_cell.angle_gamma   90.00
#
_symmetry.space_group_name_H-M   'P 1'
#
loop_
_entity.id
_entity.type
_entity.pdbx_description
1 polymer ?
#
loop_
_entity_poly.entity_id
_entity_poly.type
_entity_poly.pdbx_seq_one_letter_code
_entity_poly.pdbx_strand_id
1 'polypeptide(L)'
;MIFFAACPRTRETKNVGICFSYDEAKIRKLFEQISLISYLHDKGYTKIKIVAEKVGAFTSRLSVYDTTSAPENILIDTRFSETVFTPHAEFCAVLNEKREACSFNLIVIEWLETINPRADFSAQRPQLPGQKKTGPGGACLYQEIFAALGRRRRPRRILENRRSRA
;
A
#
# COMPACT_ATOMS: atom_id res chain seq x y z
N MET A 1 7.83 -1.40 12.93
CA MET A 1 7.66 -0.03 12.40
C MET A 1 6.27 0.04 11.77
N ILE A 2 5.38 0.90 12.28
CA ILE A 2 4.01 1.03 11.76
C ILE A 2 4.02 2.17 10.74
N PHE A 3 3.53 1.90 9.54
CA PHE A 3 3.41 2.89 8.47
C PHE A 3 1.95 3.29 8.30
N PHE A 4 1.70 4.59 8.14
CA PHE A 4 0.38 5.15 7.90
C PHE A 4 0.35 5.86 6.55
N ALA A 5 -0.64 5.54 5.72
CA ALA A 5 -0.96 6.34 4.54
C ALA A 5 -2.31 7.04 4.77
N ALA A 6 -2.31 8.37 4.79
CA ALA A 6 -3.50 9.18 5.03
C ALA A 6 -4.12 9.68 3.73
N CYS A 7 -5.42 9.45 3.54
CA CYS A 7 -6.22 10.02 2.46
C CYS A 7 -7.30 10.95 3.06
N PRO A 8 -7.30 12.26 2.76
CA PRO A 8 -8.31 13.18 3.26
C PRO A 8 -9.70 12.80 2.73
N ARG A 9 -10.71 12.88 3.61
CA ARG A 9 -12.10 12.53 3.28
C ARG A 9 -12.81 13.74 2.66
N THR A 10 -13.40 13.57 1.47
CA THR A 10 -14.42 14.51 0.95
C THR A 10 -15.82 13.97 1.18
N ARG A 11 -16.82 14.87 1.26
CA ARG A 11 -18.21 14.62 1.71
C ARG A 11 -18.98 13.52 0.96
N GLU A 12 -18.48 12.96 -0.14
CA GLU A 12 -19.25 12.07 -1.01
C GLU A 12 -18.96 10.56 -0.91
N THR A 13 -17.90 10.10 -0.21
CA THR A 13 -17.60 8.66 -0.17
C THR A 13 -18.13 8.00 1.10
N LYS A 14 -19.35 7.44 1.03
CA LYS A 14 -20.01 6.70 2.12
C LYS A 14 -19.58 5.23 2.27
N ASN A 15 -18.85 4.65 1.32
CA ASN A 15 -18.35 3.28 1.42
C ASN A 15 -16.82 3.27 1.51
N VAL A 16 -16.29 3.00 2.70
CA VAL A 16 -14.85 2.87 2.99
C VAL A 16 -14.48 1.41 2.74
N GLY A 17 -14.01 1.16 1.53
CA GLY A 17 -13.45 -0.10 1.10
C GLY A 17 -12.33 0.17 0.11
N ILE A 18 -11.26 0.77 0.61
CA ILE A 18 -10.13 1.30 -0.15
C ILE A 18 -9.40 0.17 -0.86
N CYS A 19 -9.23 -0.99 -0.24
CA CYS A 19 -8.56 -2.14 -0.86
C CYS A 19 -9.51 -3.19 -1.43
N PHE A 20 -10.77 -3.24 -0.98
CA PHE A 20 -11.74 -4.28 -1.39
C PHE A 20 -12.16 -4.27 -2.87
N SER A 21 -11.70 -3.29 -3.66
CA SER A 21 -12.04 -3.17 -5.09
C SER A 21 -10.86 -3.47 -6.03
N TYR A 22 -9.70 -3.84 -5.48
CA TYR A 22 -8.51 -4.17 -6.23
C TYR A 22 -8.46 -5.67 -6.50
N ASP A 23 -8.96 -6.06 -7.68
CA ASP A 23 -8.64 -7.36 -8.27
C ASP A 23 -7.14 -7.47 -8.60
N GLU A 24 -6.65 -8.70 -8.80
CA GLU A 24 -5.25 -8.98 -9.10
C GLU A 24 -4.72 -8.10 -10.26
N ALA A 25 -5.52 -7.96 -11.33
CA ALA A 25 -5.12 -7.21 -12.52
C ALA A 25 -4.84 -5.73 -12.22
N LYS A 26 -5.65 -5.09 -11.38
CA LYS A 26 -5.43 -3.71 -10.96
C LYS A 26 -4.17 -3.55 -10.13
N ILE A 27 -3.89 -4.49 -9.23
CA ILE A 27 -2.69 -4.46 -8.38
C ILE A 27 -1.45 -4.70 -9.23
N ARG A 28 -1.51 -5.66 -10.14
CA ARG A 28 -0.43 -5.92 -11.10
C ARG A 28 -0.10 -4.66 -11.90
N LYS A 29 -1.11 -4.00 -12.47
CA LYS A 29 -0.92 -2.74 -13.20
C LYS A 29 -0.30 -1.65 -12.32
N LEU A 30 -0.69 -1.57 -11.04
CA LEU A 30 -0.07 -0.63 -10.10
C LEU A 30 1.40 -0.95 -9.87
N PHE A 31 1.75 -2.23 -9.71
CA PHE A 31 3.12 -2.70 -9.51
C PHE A 31 3.99 -2.48 -10.76
N GLU A 32 3.42 -2.60 -11.95
CA GLU A 32 4.07 -2.22 -13.20
C GLU A 32 4.34 -0.72 -13.25
N GLN A 33 3.36 0.11 -12.89
CA GLN A 33 3.49 1.58 -12.91
C GLN A 33 4.62 2.10 -12.00
N ILE A 34 4.86 1.43 -10.87
CA ILE A 34 5.94 1.78 -9.93
C ILE A 34 7.23 0.99 -10.20
N SER A 35 7.31 0.27 -11.31
CA SER A 35 8.48 -0.56 -11.69
C SER A 35 8.84 -1.69 -10.71
N LEU A 36 7.92 -2.11 -9.83
CA LEU A 36 8.13 -3.25 -8.93
C LEU A 36 8.25 -4.56 -9.69
N ILE A 37 7.40 -4.77 -10.70
CA ILE A 37 7.47 -5.99 -11.51
C ILE A 37 8.84 -6.06 -12.20
N SER A 38 9.25 -5.00 -12.89
CA SER A 38 10.57 -4.93 -13.54
C SER A 38 11.72 -5.18 -12.56
N TYR A 39 11.68 -4.55 -11.37
CA TYR A 39 12.68 -4.78 -10.33
C TYR A 39 12.77 -6.26 -9.91
N LEU A 40 11.64 -6.95 -9.74
CA LEU A 40 11.62 -8.36 -9.40
C LEU A 40 12.12 -9.25 -10.56
N HIS A 41 11.79 -8.88 -11.80
CA HIS A 41 12.31 -9.56 -13.00
C HIS A 41 13.85 -9.44 -13.10
N ASP A 42 14.42 -8.27 -12.82
CA ASP A 42 15.88 -8.04 -12.82
C ASP A 42 16.60 -8.87 -11.74
N LYS A 43 15.89 -9.22 -10.66
CA LYS A 43 16.37 -10.16 -9.63
C LYS A 43 16.16 -11.63 -10.00
N GLY A 44 15.61 -11.92 -11.17
CA GLY A 44 15.40 -13.26 -11.69
C GLY A 44 14.06 -13.90 -11.30
N TYR A 45 13.10 -13.12 -10.77
CA TYR A 45 11.75 -13.60 -10.49
C TYR A 45 10.83 -13.27 -11.66
N THR A 46 10.58 -14.25 -12.52
CA THR A 46 9.88 -14.03 -13.80
C THR A 46 8.42 -14.47 -13.79
N LYS A 47 8.01 -15.28 -12.82
CA LYS A 47 6.67 -15.86 -12.72
C LYS A 47 5.92 -15.27 -11.53
N ILE A 48 5.78 -13.95 -11.50
CA ILE A 48 5.18 -13.24 -10.37
C ILE A 48 3.69 -13.52 -10.25
N LYS A 49 3.28 -14.09 -9.11
CA LYS A 49 1.88 -14.24 -8.72
C LYS A 49 1.53 -13.23 -7.65
N ILE A 50 0.35 -12.63 -7.77
CA ILE A 50 -0.14 -11.63 -6.82
C ILE A 50 -1.48 -12.16 -6.28
N VAL A 51 -1.61 -12.20 -4.97
CA VAL A 51 -2.81 -12.70 -4.29
C VAL A 51 -3.28 -11.61 -3.34
N ALA A 52 -4.52 -11.17 -3.49
CA ALA A 52 -5.16 -10.19 -2.62
C ALA A 52 -6.40 -10.81 -1.98
N GLU A 53 -6.42 -10.86 -0.65
CA GLU A 53 -7.45 -11.56 0.11
C GLU A 53 -8.07 -10.65 1.17
N LYS A 54 -9.39 -10.77 1.33
CA LYS A 54 -10.11 -10.15 2.43
C LYS A 54 -10.08 -11.08 3.64
N VAL A 55 -9.46 -10.63 4.73
CA VAL A 55 -9.34 -11.42 5.97
C VAL A 55 -10.42 -11.04 6.98
N GLY A 56 -10.90 -9.79 6.93
CA GLY A 56 -11.96 -9.30 7.83
C GLY A 56 -12.73 -8.14 7.21
N ALA A 57 -13.61 -7.49 7.99
CA ALA A 57 -14.46 -6.41 7.49
C ALA A 57 -13.67 -5.23 6.89
N PHE A 58 -12.53 -4.89 7.50
CA PHE A 58 -11.67 -3.76 7.14
C PHE A 58 -10.19 -4.14 6.97
N THR A 59 -9.89 -5.43 6.94
CA THR A 59 -8.52 -5.94 6.87
C THR A 59 -8.35 -6.76 5.60
N SER A 60 -7.25 -6.51 4.89
CA SER A 60 -6.87 -7.32 3.72
C SER A 60 -5.39 -7.69 3.78
N ARG A 61 -5.07 -8.74 3.04
CA ARG A 61 -3.72 -9.25 2.86
C ARG A 61 -3.35 -9.19 1.38
N LEU A 62 -2.14 -8.76 1.10
CA LEU A 62 -1.54 -8.75 -0.22
C LEU A 62 -0.24 -9.53 -0.17
N SER A 63 -0.21 -10.61 -0.93
CA SER A 63 0.95 -11.50 -1.02
C SER A 63 1.46 -11.56 -2.45
N VAL A 64 2.77 -11.51 -2.62
CA VAL A 64 3.46 -11.64 -3.90
C VAL A 64 4.38 -12.84 -3.82
N TYR A 65 4.31 -13.71 -4.82
CA TYR A 65 5.06 -14.96 -4.86
C TYR A 65 5.84 -15.11 -6.15
N ASP A 66 6.91 -15.90 -6.08
CA ASP A 66 7.63 -16.43 -7.22
C ASP A 66 7.06 -17.79 -7.63
N THR A 67 6.53 -17.92 -8.85
CA THR A 67 6.09 -19.18 -9.45
C THR A 67 4.79 -19.78 -8.89
N THR A 68 4.71 -20.08 -7.58
CA THR A 68 3.55 -20.68 -6.92
C THR A 68 3.19 -19.92 -5.65
N SER A 69 1.93 -19.99 -5.22
CA SER A 69 1.45 -19.33 -4.00
C SER A 69 1.85 -20.07 -2.71
N ALA A 70 2.94 -20.85 -2.75
CA ALA A 70 3.44 -21.60 -1.63
C ALA A 70 4.27 -20.69 -0.69
N PRO A 71 4.26 -20.90 0.63
CA PRO A 71 4.96 -20.03 1.59
C PRO A 71 6.45 -19.84 1.32
N GLU A 72 7.13 -20.88 0.83
CA GLU A 72 8.55 -20.86 0.48
C GLU A 72 8.89 -19.96 -0.71
N ASN A 73 7.88 -19.55 -1.48
CA ASN A 73 8.02 -18.71 -2.66
C ASN A 73 7.60 -17.26 -2.43
N ILE A 74 7.25 -16.89 -1.19
CA ILE A 74 6.80 -15.55 -0.88
C ILE A 74 7.94 -14.54 -1.06
N LEU A 75 7.64 -13.45 -1.76
CA LEU A 75 8.54 -12.32 -2.01
C LEU A 75 8.13 -11.12 -1.15
N ILE A 76 6.82 -10.89 -1.05
CA ILE A 76 6.22 -9.81 -0.27
C ILE A 76 4.99 -10.35 0.42
N ASP A 77 4.84 -10.06 1.71
CA ASP A 77 3.63 -10.34 2.48
C ASP A 77 3.23 -9.08 3.23
N THR A 78 2.07 -8.52 2.94
CA THR A 78 1.59 -7.30 3.58
C THR A 78 0.18 -7.48 4.08
N ARG A 79 -0.06 -7.07 5.32
CA ARG A 79 -1.40 -6.96 5.90
C ARG A 79 -1.67 -5.51 6.22
N PHE A 80 -2.83 -5.04 5.81
CA PHE A 80 -3.26 -3.68 6.08
C PHE A 80 -4.71 -3.64 6.52
N SER A 81 -5.01 -2.64 7.34
CA SER A 81 -6.34 -2.35 7.84
C SER A 81 -6.73 -0.93 7.50
N GLU A 82 -8.01 -0.76 7.20
CA GLU A 82 -8.60 0.54 6.94
C GLU A 82 -9.22 1.09 8.23
N THR A 83 -8.90 2.34 8.56
CA THR A 83 -9.46 2.99 9.75
C THR A 83 -9.72 4.47 9.49
N VAL A 84 -10.44 5.11 10.40
CA VAL A 84 -10.66 6.56 10.40
C VAL A 84 -9.86 7.15 11.54
N PHE A 85 -9.03 8.13 11.22
CA PHE A 85 -8.33 8.94 12.20
C PHE A 85 -8.99 10.31 12.30
N THR A 86 -9.46 10.63 13.50
CA THR A 86 -10.04 11.93 13.84
C THR A 86 -9.15 12.57 14.90
N PRO A 87 -8.21 13.45 14.50
CA PRO A 87 -7.36 14.16 15.46
C PRO A 87 -8.15 15.22 16.23
N HIS A 88 -7.51 15.77 17.26
CA HIS A 88 -8.03 16.92 18.01
C HIS A 88 -8.23 18.15 17.11
N ALA A 89 -9.17 19.02 17.50
CA ALA A 89 -9.60 20.17 16.68
C ALA A 89 -8.45 21.16 16.39
N GLU A 90 -7.48 21.26 17.27
CA GLU A 90 -6.27 22.09 17.13
C GLU A 90 -5.43 21.64 15.92
N PHE A 91 -5.29 20.33 15.72
CA PHE A 91 -4.59 19.78 14.55
C PHE A 91 -5.34 20.10 13.25
N CYS A 92 -6.67 20.02 13.27
CA CYS A 92 -7.50 20.36 12.11
C CYS A 92 -7.46 21.85 11.76
N ALA A 93 -7.36 22.72 12.77
CA ALA A 93 -7.25 24.16 12.57
C ALA A 93 -5.97 24.55 11.81
N VAL A 94 -4.86 23.81 12.02
CA VAL A 94 -3.60 24.01 11.27
C VAL A 94 -3.73 23.59 9.80
N LEU A 95 -4.53 22.57 9.50
CA LEU A 95 -4.64 22.03 8.13
C LEU A 95 -5.68 22.73 7.26
N ASN A 96 -6.80 23.17 7.83
CA ASN A 96 -7.96 23.66 7.07
C ASN A 96 -8.20 25.17 7.19
N GLU A 97 -7.34 25.90 7.91
CA GLU A 97 -7.50 27.35 8.24
C GLU A 97 -8.83 27.69 8.96
N LYS A 98 -9.66 26.69 9.24
CA LYS A 98 -10.96 26.75 9.91
C LYS A 98 -10.98 25.72 11.02
N ARG A 99 -11.56 26.07 12.17
CA ARG A 99 -11.75 25.18 13.34
C ARG A 99 -12.89 24.17 13.13
N GLU A 100 -12.89 23.47 12.00
CA GLU A 100 -13.83 22.37 11.75
C GLU A 100 -13.13 21.04 12.06
N ALA A 101 -13.86 20.11 12.68
CA ALA A 101 -13.36 18.75 12.89
C ALA A 101 -13.04 18.09 11.55
N CYS A 102 -11.87 17.48 11.45
CA CYS A 102 -11.37 16.80 10.26
C CYS A 102 -11.19 15.31 10.55
N SER A 103 -11.48 14.47 9.57
CA SER A 103 -11.26 13.03 9.66
C SER A 103 -10.54 12.54 8.40
N PHE A 104 -9.59 11.64 8.60
CA PHE A 104 -8.77 11.04 7.55
C PHE A 104 -9.09 9.56 7.45
N ASN A 105 -9.31 9.07 6.24
CA ASN A 105 -9.30 7.64 6.00
C ASN A 105 -7.84 7.20 5.93
N LEU A 106 -7.44 6.28 6.79
CA LEU A 106 -6.09 5.76 6.84
C LEU A 106 -6.05 4.32 6.33
N ILE A 107 -4.99 4.00 5.60
CA ILE A 107 -4.51 2.63 5.45
C ILE A 107 -3.39 2.45 6.48
N VAL A 108 -3.60 1.54 7.42
CA VAL A 108 -2.62 1.14 8.43
C VAL A 108 -1.95 -0.12 7.95
N ILE A 109 -0.62 -0.11 7.92
CA ILE A 109 0.17 -1.31 7.62
C ILE A 109 0.43 -2.02 8.95
N GLU A 110 -0.27 -3.14 9.14
CA GLU A 110 -0.14 -3.96 10.34
C GLU A 110 1.10 -4.86 10.25
N TRP A 111 1.36 -5.38 9.05
CA TRP A 111 2.46 -6.28 8.76
C TRP A 111 3.02 -5.98 7.38
N LEU A 112 4.35 -5.96 7.26
CA LEU A 112 5.06 -5.91 6.00
C LEU A 112 6.31 -6.77 6.13
N GLU A 113 6.38 -7.80 5.31
CA GLU A 113 7.53 -8.67 5.21
C GLU A 113 7.96 -8.78 3.75
N THR A 114 9.28 -8.88 3.57
CA THR A 114 9.92 -8.90 2.26
C THR A 114 11.00 -9.97 2.33
N ILE A 115 10.86 -11.00 1.50
CA ILE A 115 11.70 -12.20 1.60
C ILE A 115 12.39 -12.41 0.26
N ASN A 116 13.68 -12.72 0.32
CA ASN A 116 14.38 -13.33 -0.80
C ASN A 116 14.45 -14.84 -0.53
N PRO A 117 13.54 -15.64 -1.12
CA PRO A 117 13.49 -17.07 -0.83
C PRO A 117 14.74 -17.81 -1.33
N ARG A 118 15.45 -17.24 -2.32
CA ARG A 118 16.62 -17.84 -2.96
C ARG A 118 17.95 -17.45 -2.31
N ALA A 119 17.96 -16.55 -1.32
CA ALA A 119 19.19 -16.06 -0.73
C ALA A 119 19.39 -16.56 0.70
N ASP A 120 20.58 -17.05 0.96
CA ASP A 120 21.02 -17.49 2.28
C ASP A 120 21.75 -16.37 3.02
N PHE A 121 21.82 -16.52 4.34
CA PHE A 121 22.59 -15.61 5.18
C PHE A 121 24.08 -15.77 4.88
N SER A 122 24.80 -14.65 4.90
CA SER A 122 26.25 -14.61 4.69
C SER A 122 26.88 -13.60 5.64
N ALA A 123 28.21 -13.57 5.76
CA ALA A 123 28.89 -12.58 6.59
C ALA A 123 28.54 -11.12 6.17
N GLN A 124 28.30 -10.90 4.87
CA GLN A 124 27.89 -9.62 4.32
C GLN A 124 26.38 -9.35 4.45
N ARG A 125 25.58 -10.39 4.73
CA ARG A 125 24.12 -10.32 4.98
C ARG A 125 23.76 -11.23 6.16
N PRO A 126 24.17 -10.85 7.38
CA PRO A 126 23.95 -11.69 8.55
C PRO A 126 22.45 -11.79 8.87
N GLN A 127 22.08 -12.87 9.54
CA GLN A 127 20.73 -13.05 10.05
C GLN A 127 20.47 -12.05 11.19
N LEU A 128 19.41 -11.25 11.07
CA LEU A 128 18.93 -10.43 12.16
C LEU A 128 18.04 -11.26 13.11
N PRO A 129 17.93 -10.89 14.41
CA PRO A 129 17.06 -11.58 15.35
C PRO A 129 15.62 -11.71 14.82
N GLY A 130 15.10 -12.93 14.83
CA GLY A 130 13.75 -13.25 14.33
C GLY A 130 13.62 -13.39 12.79
N GLN A 131 14.69 -13.15 12.03
CA GLN A 131 14.65 -13.25 10.56
C GLN A 131 14.86 -14.69 10.09
N LYS A 132 13.94 -15.23 9.28
CA LYS A 132 14.08 -16.60 8.73
C LYS A 132 14.83 -16.66 7.40
N LYS A 133 14.81 -15.58 6.62
CA LYS A 133 15.49 -15.44 5.31
C LYS A 133 15.94 -14.00 5.07
N THR A 134 16.96 -13.81 4.25
CA THR A 134 17.41 -12.46 3.89
C THR A 134 16.33 -11.69 3.13
N GLY A 135 16.28 -10.37 3.29
CA GLY A 135 15.39 -9.52 2.49
C GLY A 135 15.95 -9.33 1.07
N PRO A 136 15.09 -9.08 0.06
CA PRO A 136 15.52 -8.89 -1.34
C PRO A 136 16.29 -7.59 -1.59
N GLY A 137 16.41 -6.71 -0.59
CA GLY A 137 16.83 -5.32 -0.78
C GLY A 137 15.73 -4.52 -1.48
N GLY A 138 15.67 -3.20 -1.24
CA GLY A 138 14.67 -2.32 -1.88
C GLY A 138 13.64 -1.70 -0.94
N ALA A 139 14.00 -1.39 0.32
CA ALA A 139 13.14 -0.69 1.28
C ALA A 139 12.48 0.59 0.70
N CYS A 140 13.16 1.28 -0.22
CA CYS A 140 12.63 2.46 -0.92
C CYS A 140 11.42 2.16 -1.82
N LEU A 141 11.33 0.96 -2.38
CA LEU A 141 10.27 0.60 -3.31
C LEU A 141 8.89 0.51 -2.62
N TYR A 142 8.89 0.23 -1.32
CA TYR A 142 7.66 0.14 -0.52
C TYR A 142 7.02 1.49 -0.27
N GLN A 143 7.82 2.56 -0.15
CA GLN A 143 7.29 3.91 -0.06
C GLN A 143 6.46 4.27 -1.30
N GLU A 144 6.90 3.85 -2.48
CA GLU A 144 6.18 4.07 -3.74
C GLU A 144 4.92 3.20 -3.85
N ILE A 145 4.95 1.94 -3.38
CA ILE A 145 3.74 1.09 -3.30
C ILE A 145 2.67 1.79 -2.45
N PHE A 146 3.02 2.23 -1.25
CA PHE A 146 2.05 2.84 -0.33
C PHE A 146 1.60 4.22 -0.78
N ALA A 147 2.50 5.01 -1.37
CA ALA A 147 2.13 6.26 -2.00
C ALA A 147 1.16 6.04 -3.17
N ALA A 148 1.38 5.02 -4.02
CA ALA A 148 0.51 4.70 -5.14
C ALA A 148 -0.89 4.23 -4.67
N LEU A 149 -0.95 3.43 -3.60
CA LEU A 149 -2.21 3.02 -2.97
C LEU A 149 -2.97 4.22 -2.37
N GLY A 150 -2.28 5.19 -1.77
CA GLY A 150 -2.87 6.40 -1.21
C GLY A 150 -3.27 7.49 -2.22
N ARG A 151 -2.53 7.64 -3.33
CA ARG A 151 -2.70 8.73 -4.31
C ARG A 151 -3.93 8.60 -5.21
N ARG A 152 -4.48 7.39 -5.42
CA ARG A 152 -5.58 7.15 -6.38
C ARG A 152 -6.95 7.70 -5.98
N ARG A 153 -7.05 8.45 -4.88
CA ARG A 153 -8.25 9.25 -4.55
C ARG A 153 -7.89 10.67 -4.13
N ARG A 154 -7.30 11.46 -5.03
CA ARG A 154 -7.67 12.88 -5.06
C ARG A 154 -9.11 12.97 -5.58
N PRO A 155 -9.99 13.78 -4.99
CA PRO A 155 -11.23 14.15 -5.65
C PRO A 155 -10.87 14.67 -7.04
N ARG A 156 -11.56 14.17 -8.06
CA ARG A 156 -11.57 14.83 -9.37
C ARG A 156 -12.03 16.26 -9.08
N ARG A 157 -11.12 17.25 -9.13
CA ARG A 157 -11.57 18.65 -9.20
C ARG A 157 -12.47 18.68 -10.42
N ILE A 158 -13.74 18.97 -10.20
CA ILE A 158 -14.66 19.37 -11.26
C ILE A 158 -14.08 20.69 -11.80
N LEU A 159 -13.20 20.58 -12.80
CA LEU A 159 -12.92 21.66 -13.74
C LEU A 159 -14.00 21.55 -14.81
N GLU A 160 -15.23 21.92 -14.46
CA GLU A 160 -16.28 22.21 -15.43
C GLU A 160 -16.70 23.67 -15.30
N ASN A 161 -16.23 24.43 -16.29
CA ASN A 161 -16.91 25.54 -16.94
C ASN A 161 -17.91 26.35 -16.12
N ARG A 162 -17.46 27.55 -15.71
CA ARG A 162 -18.23 28.77 -15.98
C ARG A 162 -17.34 29.82 -16.66
N ARG A 163 -16.93 29.53 -17.89
CA ARG A 163 -17.02 30.54 -18.95
C ARG A 163 -18.44 30.45 -19.52
N SER A 164 -19.01 31.59 -19.87
CA SER A 164 -20.38 31.81 -20.39
C SER A 164 -21.44 32.07 -19.30
N ARG A 165 -21.47 33.31 -18.80
CA ARG A 165 -22.59 34.22 -19.05
C ARG A 165 -22.04 35.63 -18.97
N ALA A 166 -22.19 36.34 -20.09
CA ALA A 166 -22.12 37.78 -20.19
C ALA A 166 -23.15 38.44 -19.26
#